data_AF-A0ABD0KPX4-F1
#
_entry.id   AF-A0ABD0KPX4-F1
#
_cell.length_a   1.000
_cell.length_b   1.000
_cell.length_c   1.000
_cell.angle_alpha   90.00
_cell.angle_beta   90.00
_cell.angle_gamma   90.00
#
_symmetry.space_group_name_H-M   'P 1'
#
loop_
_entity.id
_entity.type
_entity.pdbx_description
1 polymer ?
#
loop_
_entity_poly.entity_id
_entity_poly.type
_entity_poly.pdbx_seq_one_letter_code
_entity_poly.pdbx_strand_id
1 'polypeptide(L)'
;MGFSYSGILHRNVLAALHFNENNERKQATRLDGTPRFRVAFKKARKSFALEPVKISCTYGYVDELQEQVVELASVYSIREIKELLKEHEATHAPPPLCVDYEHLRPGKAEAIQAHLSRFKSKRI
;
A
#
# COMPACT_ATOMS: atom_id res chain seq x y z
N MET A 1 2.51 2.40 -12.50
CA MET A 1 3.22 2.32 -11.21
C MET A 1 2.34 1.90 -10.01
N GLY A 2 1.05 1.58 -10.18
CA GLY A 2 0.12 1.45 -9.04
C GLY A 2 0.03 0.09 -8.35
N PHE A 3 0.52 -1.01 -8.96
CA PHE A 3 0.29 -2.38 -8.46
C PHE A 3 1.47 -3.34 -8.69
N SER A 4 2.71 -2.84 -8.84
CA SER A 4 3.87 -3.73 -8.82
C SER A 4 4.11 -4.26 -7.39
N TYR A 5 4.78 -5.41 -7.30
CA TYR A 5 5.20 -5.99 -6.02
C TYR A 5 5.95 -4.95 -5.19
N SER A 6 7.01 -4.36 -5.75
CA SER A 6 7.80 -3.32 -5.11
C SER A 6 6.91 -2.14 -4.67
N GLY A 7 6.03 -1.62 -5.53
CA GLY A 7 5.17 -0.50 -5.17
C GLY A 7 4.22 -0.80 -4.00
N ILE A 8 3.71 -2.03 -3.88
CA ILE A 8 2.87 -2.46 -2.75
C ILE A 8 3.73 -2.64 -1.49
N LEU A 9 4.87 -3.31 -1.61
CA LEU A 9 5.81 -3.55 -0.50
C LEU A 9 6.22 -2.24 0.17
N HIS A 10 6.71 -1.26 -0.60
CA HIS A 10 7.15 0.02 -0.05
C HIS A 10 6.00 0.78 0.62
N ARG A 11 4.77 0.71 0.07
CA ARG A 11 3.59 1.32 0.72
C ARG A 11 3.25 0.67 2.05
N ASN A 12 3.36 -0.65 2.14
CA ASN A 12 3.16 -1.38 3.40
C ASN A 12 4.23 -1.00 4.43
N VAL A 13 5.50 -0.87 4.02
CA VAL A 13 6.59 -0.41 4.89
C VAL A 13 6.32 1.01 5.39
N LEU A 14 5.94 1.95 4.52
CA LEU A 14 5.59 3.31 4.91
C LEU A 14 4.40 3.35 5.87
N ALA A 15 3.39 2.50 5.64
CA ALA A 15 2.25 2.38 6.56
C ALA A 15 2.67 1.85 7.94
N ALA A 16 3.62 0.91 7.99
CA ALA A 16 4.17 0.39 9.24
C ALA A 16 4.98 1.45 10.00
N LEU A 17 5.83 2.22 9.31
CA LEU A 17 6.58 3.33 9.91
C LEU A 17 5.62 4.39 10.49
N HIS A 18 4.62 4.81 9.70
CA HIS A 18 3.62 5.75 10.16
C HIS A 18 2.84 5.22 11.37
N PHE A 19 2.46 3.93 11.35
CA PHE A 19 1.79 3.29 12.47
C PHE A 19 2.66 3.28 13.73
N ASN A 20 3.92 2.84 13.62
CA ASN A 20 4.85 2.76 14.74
C ASN A 20 5.03 4.12 15.42
N GLU A 21 5.18 5.19 14.64
CA GLU A 21 5.29 6.54 15.17
C GLU A 21 3.99 7.04 15.82
N ASN A 22 2.83 6.70 15.24
CA ASN A 22 1.55 7.33 15.59
C ASN A 22 0.58 6.47 16.40
N ASN A 23 0.92 5.23 16.75
CA ASN A 23 0.04 4.31 17.47
C ASN A 23 -0.28 4.83 18.88
N GLU A 24 0.75 5.28 19.60
CA GLU A 24 0.67 5.70 21.01
C GLU A 24 0.37 7.19 21.22
N ARG A 25 -0.18 7.85 20.20
CA ARG A 25 -0.57 9.27 20.32
C ARG A 25 -1.49 9.51 21.50
N LYS A 26 -1.05 10.43 22.37
CA LYS A 26 -1.77 10.87 23.58
C LYS A 26 -3.08 11.57 23.22
N GLN A 27 -4.00 11.58 24.18
CA GLN A 27 -5.22 12.38 24.08
C GLN A 27 -4.88 13.87 24.10
N ALA A 28 -5.49 14.64 23.20
CA ALA A 28 -5.37 16.08 23.15
C ALA A 28 -6.11 16.72 24.33
N THR A 29 -5.48 17.71 24.94
CA THR A 29 -6.06 18.54 26.01
C THR A 29 -6.39 19.93 25.48
N ARG A 30 -7.27 20.64 26.19
CA ARG A 30 -7.47 22.08 26.01
C ARG A 30 -6.40 22.86 26.78
N LEU A 31 -6.39 24.18 26.63
CA LEU A 31 -5.45 25.07 27.34
C LEU A 31 -5.51 24.95 28.86
N ASP A 32 -6.68 24.62 29.40
CA ASP A 32 -6.91 24.38 30.83
C ASP A 32 -6.53 22.97 31.30
N GLY A 33 -5.95 22.14 30.42
CA GLY A 33 -5.58 20.75 30.71
C GLY A 33 -6.73 19.75 30.58
N THR A 34 -7.95 20.17 30.28
CA THR A 34 -9.09 19.24 30.18
C THR A 34 -9.00 18.36 28.92
N PRO A 35 -9.28 17.04 29.03
CA PRO A 35 -9.21 16.13 27.89
C PRO A 35 -10.29 16.42 26.84
N ARG A 36 -9.90 16.41 25.57
CA ARG A 36 -10.81 16.64 24.45
C ARG A 36 -11.50 15.35 24.03
N PHE A 37 -12.82 15.44 23.83
CA PHE A 37 -13.65 14.37 23.29
C PHE A 37 -14.41 14.86 22.07
N ARG A 38 -14.79 13.92 21.19
CA ARG A 38 -15.76 14.13 20.11
C ARG A 38 -16.91 13.15 20.25
N VAL A 39 -18.09 13.55 19.81
CA VAL A 39 -19.24 12.64 19.67
C VAL A 39 -19.12 11.94 18.32
N ALA A 40 -19.07 10.60 18.34
CA ALA A 40 -18.97 9.77 17.15
C ALA A 40 -20.12 8.77 17.06
N PHE A 41 -20.67 8.60 15.86
CA PHE A 41 -21.71 7.59 15.61
C PHE A 41 -21.07 6.24 15.26
N LYS A 42 -21.31 5.23 16.09
CA LYS A 42 -20.79 3.87 15.90
C LYS A 42 -21.75 3.07 15.04
N LYS A 43 -21.47 2.96 13.73
CA LYS A 43 -22.33 2.26 12.75
C LYS A 43 -22.72 0.84 13.18
N ALA A 44 -21.78 0.07 13.74
CA ALA A 44 -22.03 -1.31 14.19
C ALA A 44 -23.09 -1.42 15.30
N ARG A 45 -23.17 -0.43 16.20
CA ARG A 45 -24.10 -0.43 17.34
C ARG A 45 -25.28 0.53 17.15
N LYS A 46 -25.30 1.29 16.05
CA LYS A 46 -26.28 2.34 15.74
C LYS A 46 -26.48 3.33 16.90
N SER A 47 -25.39 3.69 17.59
CA SER A 47 -25.42 4.54 18.78
C SER A 47 -24.34 5.63 18.73
N PHE A 48 -24.54 6.71 19.49
CA PHE A 48 -23.52 7.72 19.72
C PHE A 48 -22.62 7.32 20.89
N ALA A 49 -21.33 7.64 20.79
CA ALA A 49 -20.35 7.46 21.86
C ALA A 49 -19.36 8.63 21.89
N LEU A 50 -18.79 8.89 23.07
CA LEU A 50 -17.65 9.79 23.20
C LEU A 50 -16.36 9.07 22.82
N GLU A 51 -15.57 9.70 21.96
CA GLU A 51 -14.23 9.22 21.59
C GLU A 51 -13.17 10.25 22.01
N PRO A 52 -12.03 9.81 22.56
CA PRO A 52 -10.91 10.70 22.84
C PRO A 52 -10.35 11.28 21.54
N VAL A 53 -10.19 12.59 21.48
CA VAL A 53 -9.50 13.25 20.38
C VAL A 53 -8.00 13.12 20.65
N LYS A 54 -7.26 12.42 19.81
CA LYS A 54 -5.79 12.31 19.91
C LYS A 54 -5.11 13.56 19.36
N ILE A 55 -3.87 13.81 19.79
CA ILE A 55 -3.00 14.81 19.18
C ILE A 55 -2.76 14.50 17.68
N SER A 56 -2.39 15.52 16.91
CA SER A 56 -2.07 15.36 15.48
C SER A 56 -0.98 14.31 15.27
N CYS A 57 -1.02 13.65 14.11
CA CYS A 57 0.07 12.75 13.73
C CYS A 57 1.36 13.53 13.50
N THR A 58 2.47 12.87 13.78
CA THR A 58 3.81 13.29 13.40
C THR A 58 4.30 12.45 12.22
N TYR A 59 5.31 12.96 11.52
CA TYR A 59 5.87 12.36 10.31
C TYR A 59 7.40 12.37 10.35
N GLY A 60 8.01 12.20 11.53
CA GLY A 60 9.46 12.22 11.70
C GLY A 60 10.16 11.19 10.82
N TYR A 61 9.54 10.02 10.62
CA TYR A 61 10.03 9.01 9.68
C TYR A 61 10.20 9.53 8.24
N VAL A 62 9.45 10.55 7.82
CA VAL A 62 9.58 11.13 6.47
C VAL A 62 10.86 11.93 6.35
N ASP A 63 11.21 12.71 7.37
CA ASP A 63 12.42 13.53 7.38
C ASP A 63 13.67 12.63 7.36
N GLU A 64 13.67 11.56 8.18
CA GLU A 64 14.75 10.55 8.20
C GLU A 64 14.91 9.87 6.83
N LEU A 65 13.81 9.49 6.18
CA LEU A 65 13.85 8.88 4.85
C LEU A 65 14.37 9.86 3.78
N GLN A 66 14.00 11.14 3.86
CA GLN A 66 14.50 12.15 2.92
C GLN A 66 16.00 12.34 3.04
N GLU A 67 16.52 12.40 4.28
CA GLU A 67 17.96 12.49 4.54
C GLU A 67 18.71 11.30 3.95
N GLN A 68 18.24 10.08 4.21
CA GLN A 68 18.83 8.86 3.64
C GLN A 68 18.81 8.85 2.10
N VAL A 69 17.72 9.33 1.50
CA VAL A 69 17.64 9.42 0.03
C VAL A 69 18.66 10.41 -0.53
N VAL A 70 18.88 11.54 0.14
CA VAL A 70 19.90 12.53 -0.26
C VAL A 70 21.30 11.94 -0.12
N GLU A 71 21.58 11.25 0.99
CA GLU A 71 22.86 10.57 1.21
C GLU A 71 23.14 9.52 0.12
N LEU A 72 22.16 8.66 -0.18
CA LEU A 72 22.28 7.66 -1.25
C LEU A 72 22.48 8.30 -2.63
N ALA A 73 21.77 9.40 -2.92
CA ALA A 73 21.92 10.14 -4.17
C ALA A 73 23.28 10.85 -4.30
N SER A 74 23.98 11.08 -3.19
CA SER A 74 25.34 11.64 -3.22
C SER A 74 26.42 10.59 -3.55
N VAL A 75 26.14 9.31 -3.27
CA VAL A 75 27.07 8.20 -3.47
C VAL A 75 26.84 7.49 -4.81
N TYR A 76 25.58 7.31 -5.21
CA TYR A 76 25.22 6.51 -6.37
C TYR A 76 24.68 7.37 -7.51
N SER A 77 25.08 7.05 -8.74
CA SER A 77 24.41 7.57 -9.92
C SER A 77 23.00 6.99 -10.07
N ILE A 78 22.12 7.73 -10.75
CA ILE A 78 20.77 7.26 -11.08
C ILE A 78 20.79 5.90 -11.81
N ARG A 79 21.83 5.64 -12.60
CA ARG A 79 21.98 4.37 -13.33
C ARG A 79 22.23 3.21 -12.36
N GLU A 80 23.13 3.39 -11.40
CA GLU A 80 23.44 2.36 -10.39
C GLU A 80 22.22 2.08 -9.52
N ILE A 81 21.51 3.11 -9.07
CA ILE A 81 20.26 2.96 -8.30
C ILE A 81 19.23 2.14 -9.07
N LYS A 82 19.05 2.40 -10.37
CA LYS A 82 18.11 1.63 -11.19
C LYS A 82 18.49 0.17 -11.32
N GLU A 83 19.78 -0.14 -11.44
CA GLU A 83 20.23 -1.53 -11.55
C GLU A 83 20.04 -2.27 -10.21
N LEU A 84 20.38 -1.64 -9.09
CA LEU A 84 20.15 -2.17 -7.75
C LEU A 84 18.66 -2.46 -7.50
N LEU A 85 17.77 -1.53 -7.88
CA LEU A 85 16.32 -1.73 -7.74
C LEU A 85 15.81 -2.89 -8.59
N LYS A 86 16.34 -3.06 -9.79
CA LYS A 86 15.97 -4.15 -10.70
C LYS A 86 16.45 -5.50 -10.18
N GLU A 87 17.68 -5.57 -9.66
CA GLU A 87 18.22 -6.77 -9.02
C GLU A 87 17.41 -7.15 -7.78
N HIS A 88 17.06 -6.17 -6.94
CA HIS A 88 16.21 -6.37 -5.77
C HIS A 88 14.83 -6.91 -6.15
N GLU A 89 14.18 -6.33 -7.17
CA GLU A 89 12.88 -6.81 -7.65
C GLU A 89 12.98 -8.23 -8.21
N ALA A 90 14.04 -8.55 -8.96
CA ALA A 90 14.25 -9.90 -9.51
C ALA A 90 14.48 -10.98 -8.44
N THR A 91 15.09 -10.61 -7.32
CA THR A 91 15.39 -11.55 -6.22
C THR A 91 14.24 -11.73 -5.24
N HIS A 92 13.44 -10.69 -5.00
CA HIS A 92 12.44 -10.69 -3.92
C HIS A 92 11.00 -10.74 -4.40
N ALA A 93 10.71 -10.43 -5.67
CA ALA A 93 9.34 -10.50 -6.16
C ALA A 93 8.90 -11.96 -6.29
N PRO A 94 7.75 -12.34 -5.71
CA PRO A 94 7.20 -13.67 -5.92
C PRO A 94 6.81 -13.84 -7.39
N PRO A 95 6.83 -15.09 -7.90
CA PRO A 95 6.36 -15.36 -9.25
C PRO A 95 4.90 -14.94 -9.41
N PRO A 96 4.47 -14.56 -10.64
CA PRO A 96 3.07 -14.30 -10.91
C PRO A 96 2.20 -15.51 -10.54
N LEU A 97 1.03 -15.27 -9.94
CA LEU A 97 0.08 -16.32 -9.55
C LEU A 97 -0.32 -17.26 -10.71
N CYS A 98 -0.25 -16.78 -11.95
CA CYS A 98 -0.63 -17.57 -13.12
C CYS A 98 0.42 -18.61 -13.55
N VAL A 99 1.64 -18.57 -12.99
CA VAL A 99 2.71 -19.52 -13.34
C VAL A 99 2.28 -20.96 -13.08
N ASP A 100 1.59 -21.21 -11.96
CA ASP A 100 1.13 -22.56 -11.61
C ASP A 100 0.01 -23.07 -12.54
N TYR A 101 -0.67 -22.16 -13.23
CA TYR A 101 -1.78 -22.46 -14.15
C TYR A 101 -1.39 -22.40 -15.62
N GLU A 102 -0.09 -22.29 -15.91
CA GLU A 102 0.39 -22.20 -17.29
C GLU A 102 -0.03 -23.45 -18.11
N HIS A 103 -0.12 -24.61 -17.45
CA HIS A 103 -0.63 -25.86 -18.03
C HIS A 103 -2.12 -25.81 -18.44
N LEU A 104 -2.90 -24.88 -17.86
CA LEU A 104 -4.30 -24.64 -18.22
C LEU A 104 -4.46 -23.54 -19.29
N ARG A 105 -3.37 -22.85 -19.67
CA ARG A 105 -3.46 -21.74 -20.63
C ARG A 105 -3.79 -22.30 -22.02
N PRO A 106 -4.98 -21.99 -22.58
CA PRO A 106 -5.33 -22.45 -23.92
C PRO A 106 -4.46 -21.76 -24.97
N GLY A 107 -4.29 -22.42 -26.11
CA GLY A 107 -3.64 -21.79 -27.27
C GLY A 107 -4.44 -20.57 -27.73
N LYS A 108 -3.77 -19.56 -28.30
CA LYS A 108 -4.43 -18.31 -28.72
C LYS A 108 -5.63 -18.55 -29.65
N ALA A 109 -5.49 -19.45 -30.62
CA ALA A 109 -6.55 -19.79 -31.57
C ALA A 109 -7.75 -20.46 -30.86
N GLU A 110 -7.48 -21.39 -29.95
CA GLU A 110 -8.49 -22.08 -29.14
C GLU A 110 -9.23 -21.11 -28.23
N ALA A 111 -8.51 -20.21 -27.55
CA ALA A 111 -9.09 -19.17 -26.71
C ALA A 111 -10.02 -18.24 -27.50
N ILE A 112 -9.63 -17.86 -28.73
CA ILE A 112 -10.45 -17.04 -29.63
C ILE A 112 -11.72 -17.81 -30.02
N GLN A 113 -11.61 -19.08 -30.42
CA GLN A 113 -12.78 -19.88 -30.80
C GLN A 113 -13.75 -20.06 -29.63
N ALA A 114 -13.24 -20.36 -28.43
CA ALA A 114 -14.05 -20.47 -27.21
C ALA A 114 -14.77 -19.15 -26.86
N HIS A 115 -14.10 -18.01 -27.05
CA HIS A 115 -14.72 -16.70 -26.85
C HIS A 115 -15.87 -16.47 -27.85
N LEU A 116 -15.61 -16.70 -29.15
CA LEU A 116 -16.60 -16.50 -30.20
C LEU A 116 -17.79 -17.46 -30.09
N SER A 117 -17.57 -18.70 -29.69
CA SER A 117 -18.65 -19.69 -29.49
C SER A 117 -19.53 -19.33 -28.30
N ARG A 118 -18.95 -18.88 -27.18
CA ARG A 118 -19.69 -18.45 -25.98
C ARG A 118 -20.64 -17.29 -26.26
N PHE A 119 -20.25 -16.35 -27.11
CA PHE A 119 -21.04 -15.14 -27.40
C PHE A 119 -21.91 -15.24 -28.66
N LYS A 120 -21.94 -16.39 -29.34
CA LYS A 120 -22.78 -16.60 -30.53
C LYS A 120 -24.28 -16.78 -30.23
N SER A 121 -24.66 -17.09 -28.99
CA SER A 121 -26.08 -17.23 -28.59
C SER A 121 -26.58 -15.97 -27.88
N LYS A 122 -26.93 -14.95 -28.66
CA LYS A 122 -27.89 -13.86 -28.35
C LYS A 122 -27.94 -12.90 -29.55
N ARG A 123 -28.45 -13.39 -30.68
CA ARG A 123 -29.14 -12.54 -31.66
C ARG A 123 -30.57 -13.06 -31.72
N ILE A 124 -31.47 -12.28 -31.12
CA ILE A 124 -32.91 -12.32 -31.38
C ILE A 124 -33.10 -11.78 -32.79
#